data_AF-L8JKF0-F1
#
_entry.id   AF-L8JKF0-F1
#
_cell.length_a   1.000
_cell.length_b   1.000
_cell.length_c   1.000
_cell.angle_alpha   90.00
_cell.angle_beta   90.00
_cell.angle_gamma   90.00
#
_symmetry.space_group_name_H-M   'P 1'
#
loop_
_entity.id
_entity.type
_entity.pdbx_description
1 polymer ?
#
loop_
_entity_poly.entity_id
_entity_poly.type
_entity_poly.pdbx_seq_one_letter_code
_entity_poly.pdbx_strand_id
1 'polypeptide(L)'
;MSIFPKRSVPGGTVTIHWNFNTAHLKDVHIFPWVRIGVRDPKGKETMLFEKHVLGLPDPVGPKKRYVKKLKYLNKNLPLMIVADYLGGRQKTERLVEILQNIQSGRHYYFTYHVPEDAPAGKYTLISEVHSGGEVRYSKTAADDYFFIEKITLERIVEDASEAIVFNHSEERTPVKVIGCHPLPEGKMHTDVEVFEIPPLQETSIKMSAPVSYLAYNEERQIIPLQYGSSGYLLRNQCIPQAAKADGSIYLFKKDVEEAYALEEAHKLLWEKANGLINTASLSDNEKPLLDEMAAEGLIHKVSFD
;
A
#
# COMPACT_ATOMS: atom_id res chain seq x y z
N MET A 1 3.13 14.21 -13.57
CA MET A 1 2.11 13.66 -12.64
C MET A 1 2.79 12.64 -11.76
N SER A 2 2.25 12.37 -10.57
CA SER A 2 2.58 11.17 -9.79
C SER A 2 1.28 10.55 -9.26
N ILE A 3 1.20 9.23 -9.18
CA ILE A 3 -0.01 8.49 -8.79
C ILE A 3 0.39 7.44 -7.76
N PHE A 4 -0.30 7.40 -6.62
CA PHE A 4 0.00 6.45 -5.56
C PHE A 4 -1.26 5.93 -4.84
N PRO A 5 -1.42 4.61 -4.67
CA PRO A 5 -0.60 3.57 -5.27
C PRO A 5 -0.82 3.43 -6.78
N LYS A 6 0.08 2.74 -7.50
CA LYS A 6 -0.08 2.48 -8.94
C LYS A 6 -1.04 1.33 -9.22
N ARG A 7 -1.26 0.47 -8.23
CA ARG A 7 -2.21 -0.64 -8.22
C ARG A 7 -3.10 -0.49 -6.99
N SER A 8 -4.42 -0.51 -7.14
CA SER A 8 -5.40 -0.43 -6.05
C SER A 8 -6.46 -1.52 -6.24
N VAL A 9 -7.42 -1.60 -5.32
CA VAL A 9 -8.57 -2.51 -5.36
C VAL A 9 -9.88 -1.73 -5.27
N PRO A 10 -11.04 -2.34 -5.59
CA PRO A 10 -12.35 -1.75 -5.27
C PRO A 10 -12.45 -1.36 -3.79
N GLY A 11 -13.13 -0.24 -3.49
CA GLY A 11 -13.17 0.35 -2.13
C GLY A 11 -11.87 1.04 -1.68
N GLY A 12 -10.78 0.87 -2.43
CA GLY A 12 -9.49 1.49 -2.15
C GLY A 12 -9.46 3.00 -2.44
N THR A 13 -8.27 3.59 -2.29
CA THR A 13 -8.05 5.02 -2.54
C THR A 13 -6.76 5.23 -3.32
N VAL A 14 -6.82 6.11 -4.32
CA VAL A 14 -5.69 6.52 -5.13
C VAL A 14 -5.48 8.02 -4.98
N THR A 15 -4.24 8.42 -4.68
CA THR A 15 -3.82 9.82 -4.62
C THR A 15 -3.15 10.22 -5.91
N ILE A 16 -3.66 11.27 -6.54
CA ILE A 16 -3.15 11.84 -7.78
C ILE A 16 -2.48 13.16 -7.44
N HIS A 17 -1.17 13.21 -7.67
CA HIS A 17 -0.38 14.43 -7.55
C HIS A 17 -0.20 15.08 -8.92
N TRP A 18 -0.75 16.29 -9.03
CA TRP A 18 -0.63 17.12 -10.21
C TRP A 18 0.31 18.30 -9.96
N ASN A 19 1.21 18.56 -10.90
CA ASN A 19 2.13 19.69 -10.86
C ASN A 19 1.92 20.59 -12.09
N PHE A 20 1.61 21.85 -11.83
CA PHE A 20 1.55 22.90 -12.82
C PHE A 20 2.78 23.81 -12.70
N ASN A 21 3.70 23.70 -13.65
CA ASN A 21 4.92 24.52 -13.69
C ASN A 21 4.60 25.95 -14.16
N THR A 22 4.77 26.94 -13.29
CA THR A 22 4.51 28.36 -13.60
C THR A 22 5.73 29.12 -14.12
N ALA A 23 6.92 28.51 -14.19
CA ALA A 23 8.17 29.19 -14.58
C ALA A 23 8.19 29.72 -16.03
N HIS A 24 7.31 29.21 -16.90
CA HIS A 24 7.17 29.68 -18.28
C HIS A 24 6.22 30.88 -18.42
N LEU A 25 5.49 31.23 -17.36
CA LEU A 25 4.60 32.40 -17.33
C LEU A 25 5.49 33.63 -17.11
N LYS A 26 5.60 34.50 -18.12
CA LYS A 26 6.54 35.63 -18.06
C LYS A 26 5.94 36.91 -17.52
N ASP A 27 4.71 37.29 -17.89
CA ASP A 27 4.17 38.61 -17.49
C ASP A 27 2.63 38.71 -17.48
N VAL A 28 1.89 37.59 -17.55
CA VAL A 28 0.42 37.60 -17.68
C VAL A 28 -0.21 36.72 -16.61
N HIS A 29 -1.23 37.23 -15.90
CA HIS A 29 -2.13 36.39 -15.13
C HIS A 29 -2.85 35.46 -16.09
N ILE A 30 -2.50 34.18 -16.11
CA ILE A 30 -3.25 33.19 -16.87
C ILE A 30 -4.16 32.46 -15.89
N PHE A 31 -5.45 32.42 -16.22
CA PHE A 31 -6.41 31.54 -15.58
C PHE A 31 -6.67 30.35 -16.51
N PRO A 32 -5.70 29.41 -16.67
CA PRO A 32 -5.97 28.24 -17.48
C PRO A 32 -7.18 27.49 -16.91
N TRP A 33 -8.03 27.00 -17.80
CA TRP A 33 -9.08 26.06 -17.42
C TRP A 33 -8.45 24.68 -17.29
N VAL A 34 -8.58 24.05 -16.14
CA VAL A 34 -7.90 22.79 -15.82
C VAL A 34 -8.93 21.71 -15.59
N ARG A 35 -8.72 20.57 -16.23
CA ARG A 35 -9.53 19.35 -16.07
C ARG A 35 -8.63 18.22 -15.56
N ILE A 36 -8.86 17.80 -14.32
CA ILE A 36 -8.27 16.60 -13.72
C ILE A 36 -9.39 15.62 -13.40
N GLY A 37 -9.27 14.41 -13.91
CA GLY A 37 -10.26 13.37 -13.71
C GLY A 37 -9.68 11.98 -13.90
N VAL A 38 -10.53 10.98 -13.73
CA VAL A 38 -10.20 9.58 -13.94
C VAL A 38 -11.21 9.02 -14.94
N ARG A 39 -10.71 8.29 -15.94
CA ARG A 39 -11.53 7.52 -16.87
C ARG A 39 -11.32 6.04 -16.58
N ASP A 40 -12.41 5.34 -16.30
CA ASP A 40 -12.40 3.90 -16.05
C ASP A 40 -12.25 3.08 -17.37
N PRO A 41 -11.99 1.76 -17.29
CA PRO A 41 -11.86 0.89 -18.47
C PRO A 41 -13.10 0.86 -19.37
N LYS A 42 -14.29 1.15 -18.81
CA LYS A 42 -15.57 1.20 -19.54
C LYS A 42 -15.81 2.57 -20.19
N GLY A 43 -14.88 3.52 -20.02
CA GLY A 43 -14.95 4.87 -20.57
C GLY A 43 -15.71 5.88 -19.71
N LYS A 44 -16.17 5.51 -18.51
CA LYS A 44 -16.84 6.45 -17.60
C LYS A 44 -15.82 7.41 -17.01
N GLU A 45 -16.12 8.71 -17.12
CA GLU A 45 -15.28 9.77 -16.58
C GLU A 45 -15.79 10.24 -15.22
N THR A 46 -14.87 10.40 -14.28
CA THR A 46 -15.11 11.03 -12.98
C THR A 46 -14.16 12.21 -12.83
N MET A 47 -14.70 13.42 -12.90
CA MET A 47 -13.92 14.64 -12.73
C MET A 47 -13.63 14.89 -11.26
N LEU A 48 -12.36 15.06 -10.92
CA LEU A 48 -11.89 15.42 -9.58
C LEU A 48 -11.76 16.93 -9.43
N PHE A 49 -11.44 17.59 -10.54
CA PHE A 49 -11.28 19.04 -10.61
C PHE A 49 -11.56 19.53 -12.02
N GLU A 50 -12.41 20.54 -12.15
CA GLU A 50 -12.77 21.14 -13.43
C GLU A 50 -13.08 22.63 -13.23
N LYS A 51 -12.04 23.46 -13.11
CA LYS A 51 -12.15 24.90 -12.80
C LYS A 51 -10.95 25.68 -13.36
N HIS A 52 -11.05 27.01 -13.35
CA HIS A 52 -9.90 27.88 -13.56
C HIS A 52 -8.94 27.83 -12.37
N VAL A 53 -7.64 27.77 -12.65
CA VAL A 53 -6.58 27.86 -11.65
C VAL A 53 -5.81 29.16 -11.86
N LEU A 54 -5.43 29.84 -10.79
CA LEU A 54 -4.60 31.05 -10.88
C LEU A 54 -3.13 30.68 -11.13
N GLY A 55 -2.65 30.90 -12.36
CA GLY A 55 -1.23 30.80 -12.72
C GLY A 55 -0.52 32.12 -12.49
N LEU A 56 0.05 32.32 -11.30
CA LEU A 56 0.95 33.46 -11.05
C LEU A 56 2.38 33.11 -11.48
N PRO A 57 3.09 34.02 -12.16
CA PRO A 57 4.51 33.86 -12.41
C PRO A 57 5.28 33.84 -11.08
N ASP A 58 6.46 33.24 -11.10
CA ASP A 58 7.36 33.35 -9.96
C ASP A 58 7.72 34.83 -9.74
N PRO A 59 7.77 35.31 -8.49
CA PRO A 59 8.21 36.67 -8.23
C PRO A 59 9.60 36.86 -8.84
N VAL A 60 9.77 37.94 -9.60
CA VAL A 60 11.06 38.30 -10.19
C VAL A 60 12.07 38.42 -9.05
N GLY A 61 12.93 37.41 -8.91
CA GLY A 61 13.95 37.41 -7.87
C GLY A 61 14.84 38.66 -7.98
N PRO A 62 15.30 39.24 -6.87
CA PRO A 62 16.21 40.38 -6.93
C PRO A 62 17.45 40.00 -7.77
N LYS A 63 17.86 40.91 -8.68
CA LYS A 63 19.06 40.75 -9.52
C LYS A 63 20.24 40.31 -8.64
N LYS A 64 20.67 39.06 -8.83
CA LYS A 64 21.85 38.39 -8.24
C LYS A 64 22.35 39.01 -6.93
N ARG A 65 21.75 38.65 -5.80
CA ARG A 65 22.56 38.49 -4.58
C ARG A 65 23.14 37.09 -4.58
N TYR A 66 24.45 36.97 -4.40
CA TYR A 66 25.11 35.70 -4.06
C TYR A 66 24.54 35.19 -2.73
N VAL A 67 23.36 34.58 -2.76
CA VAL A 67 22.81 33.89 -1.60
C VAL A 67 23.54 32.56 -1.55
N LYS A 68 24.37 32.35 -0.51
CA LYS A 68 24.94 31.04 -0.19
C LYS A 68 23.81 30.01 -0.28
N LYS A 69 23.87 29.10 -1.27
CA LYS A 69 22.94 27.97 -1.37
C LYS A 69 22.97 27.21 -0.05
N LEU A 70 21.91 27.30 0.73
CA LEU A 70 21.73 26.44 1.89
C LEU A 70 21.68 25.00 1.39
N LYS A 71 22.47 24.11 1.99
CA LYS A 71 22.56 22.68 1.66
C LYS A 71 21.37 21.87 2.17
N TYR A 72 20.24 22.51 2.44
CA TYR A 72 19.06 21.86 3.03
C TYR A 72 17.87 22.04 2.11
N LEU A 73 17.14 20.95 1.88
CA LEU A 73 15.88 20.95 1.14
C LEU A 73 14.86 21.81 1.90
N ASN A 74 14.12 22.65 1.17
CA ASN A 74 13.04 23.47 1.75
C ASN A 74 11.99 22.54 2.39
N LYS A 75 11.47 22.89 3.57
CA LYS A 75 10.47 22.10 4.34
C LYS A 75 9.15 21.87 3.58
N ASN A 76 8.88 22.61 2.51
CA ASN A 76 7.69 22.45 1.67
C ASN A 76 7.88 21.47 0.49
N LEU A 77 9.02 20.76 0.44
CA LEU A 77 9.27 19.79 -0.60
C LEU A 77 8.49 18.50 -0.31
N PRO A 78 7.64 18.00 -1.23
CA PRO A 78 6.88 16.79 -0.97
C PRO A 78 7.80 15.57 -0.90
N LEU A 79 8.12 15.14 0.33
CA LEU A 79 9.10 14.09 0.59
C LEU A 79 8.76 12.75 -0.07
N MET A 80 7.46 12.44 -0.21
CA MET A 80 7.00 11.23 -0.91
C MET A 80 7.35 11.23 -2.40
N ILE A 81 7.34 12.39 -3.04
CA ILE A 81 7.69 12.54 -4.46
C ILE A 81 9.21 12.39 -4.65
N VAL A 82 9.98 12.93 -3.72
CA VAL A 82 11.43 12.81 -3.71
C VAL A 82 11.86 11.35 -3.52
N ALA A 83 11.17 10.58 -2.67
CA ALA A 83 11.46 9.15 -2.51
C ALA A 83 11.29 8.36 -3.81
N ASP A 84 10.25 8.64 -4.60
CA ASP A 84 10.01 7.97 -5.89
C ASP A 84 11.04 8.41 -6.96
N TYR A 85 11.33 9.72 -7.06
CA TYR A 85 12.36 10.23 -7.98
C TYR A 85 13.80 9.82 -7.62
N LEU A 86 14.09 9.59 -6.32
CA LEU A 86 15.41 9.19 -5.82
C LEU A 86 15.58 7.67 -5.70
N GLY A 87 14.55 6.87 -5.98
CA GLY A 87 14.61 5.40 -5.89
C GLY A 87 15.59 4.74 -6.87
N GLY A 88 16.10 5.48 -7.87
CA GLY A 88 17.04 4.98 -8.89
C GLY A 88 18.32 5.81 -9.04
N ARG A 89 19.28 5.29 -9.83
CA ARG A 89 20.53 6.01 -10.17
C ARG A 89 20.23 7.19 -11.09
N GLN A 90 20.17 8.40 -10.55
CA GLN A 90 20.00 9.64 -11.31
C GLN A 90 21.28 10.50 -11.28
N LYS A 91 21.57 11.21 -12.38
CA LYS A 91 22.66 12.19 -12.42
C LYS A 91 22.33 13.40 -11.54
N THR A 92 23.33 13.95 -10.85
CA THR A 92 23.17 15.08 -9.94
C THR A 92 22.52 16.29 -10.60
N GLU A 93 22.85 16.58 -11.85
CA GLU A 93 22.29 17.69 -12.61
C GLU A 93 20.78 17.53 -12.82
N ARG A 94 20.34 16.28 -13.06
CA ARG A 94 18.93 15.94 -13.23
C ARG A 94 18.16 16.10 -11.91
N LEU A 95 18.78 15.72 -10.79
CA LEU A 95 18.21 15.93 -9.46
C LEU A 95 18.09 17.43 -9.13
N VAL A 96 19.13 18.22 -9.42
CA VAL A 96 19.10 19.67 -9.22
C VAL A 96 18.00 20.32 -10.08
N GLU A 97 17.88 19.93 -11.34
CA GLU A 97 16.81 20.39 -12.24
C GLU A 97 15.42 20.05 -11.69
N ILE A 98 15.20 18.81 -11.25
CA ILE A 98 13.94 18.36 -10.65
C ILE A 98 13.61 19.19 -9.40
N LEU A 99 14.58 19.33 -8.49
CA LEU A 99 14.41 20.06 -7.24
C LEU A 99 14.16 21.56 -7.45
N GLN A 100 14.81 22.17 -8.44
CA GLN A 100 14.58 23.58 -8.80
C GLN A 100 13.20 23.77 -9.43
N ASN A 101 12.76 22.87 -10.30
CA ASN A 101 11.44 22.95 -10.93
C ASN A 101 10.28 22.65 -9.97
N ILE A 102 10.50 21.85 -8.91
CA ILE A 102 9.52 21.65 -7.84
C ILE A 102 9.26 22.96 -7.09
N GLN A 103 10.26 23.82 -6.91
CA GLN A 103 10.07 25.11 -6.21
C GLN A 103 9.21 26.12 -6.99
N SER A 104 9.15 25.99 -8.32
CA SER A 104 8.36 26.82 -9.23
C SER A 104 7.04 26.17 -9.68
N GLY A 105 6.67 25.04 -9.08
CA GLY A 105 5.46 24.29 -9.39
C GLY A 105 4.34 24.60 -8.41
N ARG A 106 3.10 24.67 -8.90
CA ARG A 106 1.91 24.54 -8.04
C ARG A 106 1.58 23.06 -7.92
N HIS A 107 1.56 22.56 -6.69
CA HIS A 107 1.32 21.16 -6.37
C HIS A 107 -0.11 21.00 -5.86
N TYR A 108 -0.88 20.12 -6.51
CA TYR A 108 -2.23 19.77 -6.11
C TYR A 108 -2.31 18.26 -5.86
N TYR A 109 -3.08 17.89 -4.86
CA TYR A 109 -3.33 16.50 -4.49
C TYR A 109 -4.82 16.25 -4.58
N PHE A 110 -5.19 15.25 -5.37
CA PHE A 110 -6.56 14.82 -5.53
C PHE A 110 -6.68 13.39 -5.04
N THR A 111 -7.71 13.14 -4.25
CA THR A 111 -8.03 11.80 -3.76
C THR A 111 -9.15 11.24 -4.63
N TYR A 112 -8.90 10.10 -5.27
CA TYR A 112 -9.92 9.32 -5.95
C TYR A 112 -10.28 8.12 -5.07
N HIS A 113 -11.52 8.10 -4.61
CA HIS A 113 -12.09 6.94 -3.93
C HIS A 113 -12.60 5.97 -5.00
N VAL A 114 -12.05 4.76 -5.00
CA VAL A 114 -12.42 3.71 -5.94
C VAL A 114 -13.76 3.14 -5.48
N PRO A 115 -14.82 3.15 -6.31
CA PRO A 115 -16.09 2.53 -5.95
C PRO A 115 -15.94 1.06 -5.58
N GLU A 116 -16.81 0.55 -4.70
CA GLU A 116 -16.84 -0.87 -4.32
C GLU A 116 -17.16 -1.79 -5.52
N ASP A 117 -17.91 -1.29 -6.49
CA ASP A 117 -18.30 -1.97 -7.73
C ASP A 117 -17.43 -1.58 -8.94
N ALA A 118 -16.28 -0.92 -8.68
CA ALA A 118 -15.39 -0.45 -9.72
C ALA A 118 -14.91 -1.62 -10.61
N PRO A 119 -15.01 -1.51 -11.95
CA PRO A 119 -14.46 -2.53 -12.83
C PRO A 119 -12.96 -2.67 -12.62
N ALA A 120 -12.46 -3.90 -12.56
CA ALA A 120 -11.02 -4.14 -12.63
C ALA A 120 -10.49 -3.72 -14.00
N GLY A 121 -9.25 -3.25 -14.05
CA GLY A 121 -8.60 -2.83 -15.28
C GLY A 121 -7.71 -1.60 -15.14
N LYS A 122 -7.22 -1.10 -16.26
CA LYS A 122 -6.47 0.15 -16.38
C LYS A 122 -7.36 1.39 -16.36
N TYR A 123 -7.16 2.24 -15.36
CA TYR A 123 -7.76 3.55 -15.24
C TYR A 123 -6.80 4.59 -15.77
N THR A 124 -7.27 5.51 -16.60
CA THR A 124 -6.44 6.58 -17.19
C THR A 124 -6.79 7.92 -16.57
N LEU A 125 -5.81 8.79 -16.40
CA LEU A 125 -6.09 10.14 -15.91
C LEU A 125 -6.43 11.07 -17.07
N ILE A 126 -7.45 11.88 -16.83
CA ILE A 126 -7.72 13.08 -17.61
C ILE A 126 -6.85 14.17 -16.98
N SER A 127 -5.95 14.76 -17.77
CA SER A 127 -5.08 15.86 -17.34
C SER A 127 -4.93 16.86 -18.46
N GLU A 128 -5.82 17.84 -18.48
CA GLU A 128 -5.88 18.86 -19.53
C GLU A 128 -5.72 20.26 -18.94
N VAL A 129 -4.90 21.06 -19.59
CA VAL A 129 -4.73 22.48 -19.31
C VAL A 129 -5.10 23.24 -20.57
N HIS A 130 -6.20 23.98 -20.51
CA HIS A 130 -6.74 24.77 -21.61
C HIS A 130 -6.31 26.23 -21.45
N SER A 131 -5.62 26.77 -22.45
CA SER A 131 -5.13 28.16 -22.43
C SER A 131 -4.99 28.69 -23.86
N GLY A 132 -5.59 29.84 -24.15
CA GLY A 132 -5.45 30.51 -25.46
C GLY A 132 -6.00 29.70 -26.64
N GLY A 133 -6.99 28.82 -26.40
CA GLY A 133 -7.56 27.92 -27.42
C GLY A 133 -6.78 26.62 -27.64
N GLU A 134 -5.65 26.43 -26.95
CA GLU A 134 -4.86 25.20 -27.00
C GLU A 134 -5.12 24.31 -25.79
N VAL A 135 -5.05 22.98 -26.00
CA VAL A 135 -5.07 21.98 -24.95
C VAL A 135 -3.66 21.43 -24.75
N ARG A 136 -3.15 21.55 -23.53
CA ARG A 136 -1.87 20.97 -23.13
C ARG A 136 -2.12 19.77 -22.24
N TYR A 137 -1.54 18.64 -22.61
CA TYR A 137 -1.58 17.42 -21.83
C TYR A 137 -0.36 17.30 -20.92
N SER A 138 -0.46 16.42 -19.95
CA SER A 138 0.65 16.06 -19.08
C SER A 138 1.86 15.54 -19.88
N LYS A 139 3.06 15.94 -19.49
CA LYS A 139 4.31 15.39 -20.06
C LYS A 139 4.51 13.91 -19.72
N THR A 140 3.80 13.40 -18.72
CA THR A 140 3.81 11.99 -18.32
C THR A 140 2.57 11.26 -18.83
N ALA A 141 1.87 11.77 -19.85
CA ALA A 141 0.61 11.20 -20.33
C ALA A 141 0.67 9.68 -20.62
N ALA A 142 1.82 9.17 -21.07
CA ALA A 142 2.01 7.73 -21.30
C ALA A 142 1.93 6.90 -20.00
N ASP A 143 2.30 7.50 -18.87
CA ASP A 143 2.34 6.90 -17.53
C ASP A 143 1.18 7.36 -16.63
N ASP A 144 0.27 8.19 -17.14
CA ASP A 144 -0.84 8.77 -16.37
C ASP A 144 -2.01 7.77 -16.28
N TYR A 145 -1.76 6.63 -15.67
CA TYR A 145 -2.73 5.57 -15.42
C TYR A 145 -2.47 4.85 -14.09
N PHE A 146 -3.42 4.05 -13.62
CA PHE A 146 -3.23 3.09 -12.52
C PHE A 146 -4.11 1.88 -12.77
N PHE A 147 -3.92 0.80 -12.02
CA PHE A 147 -4.74 -0.40 -12.17
C PHE A 147 -5.65 -0.58 -10.96
N ILE A 148 -6.89 -0.99 -11.22
CA ILE A 148 -7.75 -1.61 -10.20
C ILE A 148 -7.68 -3.12 -10.43
N GLU A 149 -7.16 -3.83 -9.45
CA GLU A 149 -6.95 -5.28 -9.51
C GLU A 149 -8.01 -5.98 -8.67
N LYS A 150 -8.32 -7.21 -9.06
CA LYS A 150 -9.15 -8.11 -8.26
C LYS A 150 -8.75 -9.54 -8.58
N ILE A 151 -8.25 -10.23 -7.57
CA ILE A 151 -7.99 -11.67 -7.61
C ILE A 151 -8.91 -12.34 -6.59
N THR A 152 -9.49 -13.46 -6.95
CA THR A 152 -10.27 -14.30 -6.04
C THR A 152 -9.68 -15.70 -5.97
N LEU A 153 -9.78 -16.32 -4.80
CA LEU A 153 -9.62 -17.76 -4.66
C LEU A 153 -10.94 -18.43 -5.03
N GLU A 154 -10.93 -19.28 -6.05
CA GLU A 154 -12.13 -19.98 -6.52
C GLU A 154 -12.32 -21.30 -5.78
N ARG A 155 -11.25 -22.07 -5.63
CA ARG A 155 -11.28 -23.38 -4.96
C ARG A 155 -9.89 -23.86 -4.58
N ILE A 156 -9.82 -24.76 -3.60
CA ILE A 156 -8.61 -25.52 -3.25
C ILE A 156 -8.86 -27.00 -3.51
N VAL A 157 -7.91 -27.65 -4.17
CA VAL A 157 -7.89 -29.08 -4.51
C VAL A 157 -6.88 -29.77 -3.61
N GLU A 158 -7.35 -30.32 -2.48
CA GLU A 158 -6.50 -30.89 -1.43
C GLU A 158 -5.63 -32.05 -1.92
N ASP A 159 -6.22 -32.99 -2.68
CA ASP A 159 -5.53 -34.16 -3.21
C ASP A 159 -4.33 -33.81 -4.12
N ALA A 160 -4.41 -32.64 -4.78
CA ALA A 160 -3.35 -32.13 -5.64
C ALA A 160 -2.45 -31.10 -4.95
N SER A 161 -2.80 -30.66 -3.74
CA SER A 161 -2.18 -29.51 -3.05
C SER A 161 -2.11 -28.29 -3.96
N GLU A 162 -3.24 -27.96 -4.62
CA GLU A 162 -3.34 -26.86 -5.57
C GLU A 162 -4.46 -25.89 -5.18
N ALA A 163 -4.20 -24.59 -5.32
CA ALA A 163 -5.19 -23.53 -5.19
C ALA A 163 -5.48 -22.92 -6.56
N ILE A 164 -6.76 -22.78 -6.91
CA ILE A 164 -7.19 -22.17 -8.16
C ILE A 164 -7.64 -20.75 -7.87
N VAL A 165 -6.97 -19.78 -8.51
CA VAL A 165 -7.28 -18.37 -8.39
C VAL A 165 -7.70 -17.79 -9.73
N PHE A 166 -8.52 -16.74 -9.72
CA PHE A 166 -8.97 -16.05 -10.93
C PHE A 166 -8.57 -14.57 -10.90
N ASN A 167 -7.96 -14.10 -11.99
CA ASN A 167 -7.70 -12.68 -12.20
C ASN A 167 -8.88 -12.05 -12.96
N HIS A 168 -9.57 -11.12 -12.30
CA HIS A 168 -10.72 -10.40 -12.88
C HIS A 168 -10.31 -9.21 -13.74
N SER A 169 -9.00 -8.91 -13.85
CA SER A 169 -8.51 -7.80 -14.66
C SER A 169 -8.27 -8.21 -16.12
N GLU A 170 -8.44 -7.24 -17.03
CA GLU A 170 -8.03 -7.35 -18.44
C GLU A 170 -6.51 -7.21 -18.63
N GLU A 171 -5.79 -6.84 -17.57
CA GLU A 171 -4.34 -6.84 -17.56
C GLU A 171 -3.75 -7.95 -16.69
N ARG A 172 -2.46 -8.20 -16.92
CA ARG A 172 -1.67 -9.11 -16.10
C ARG A 172 -1.51 -8.54 -14.69
N THR A 173 -1.77 -9.39 -13.70
CA THR A 173 -1.66 -9.02 -12.29
C THR A 173 -0.41 -9.68 -11.69
N PRO A 174 0.59 -8.90 -11.26
CA PRO A 174 1.77 -9.43 -10.59
C PRO A 174 1.37 -9.95 -9.21
N VAL A 175 1.80 -11.17 -8.91
CA VAL A 175 1.52 -11.85 -7.65
C VAL A 175 2.79 -12.44 -7.07
N LYS A 176 2.75 -12.67 -5.77
CA LYS A 176 3.79 -13.34 -5.00
C LYS A 176 3.14 -14.45 -4.19
N VAL A 177 3.54 -15.68 -4.44
CA VAL A 177 3.13 -16.83 -3.65
C VAL A 177 4.18 -17.06 -2.58
N ILE A 178 3.75 -17.14 -1.33
CA ILE A 178 4.60 -17.26 -0.15
C ILE A 178 4.21 -18.56 0.55
N GLY A 179 5.07 -19.56 0.46
CA GLY A 179 4.97 -20.78 1.25
C GLY A 179 5.68 -20.61 2.59
N CYS A 180 5.03 -20.98 3.69
CA CYS A 180 5.53 -20.84 5.04
C CYS A 180 5.70 -22.22 5.70
N HIS A 181 6.93 -22.52 6.14
CA HIS A 181 7.29 -23.76 6.84
C HIS A 181 7.68 -23.45 8.29
N PRO A 182 6.76 -23.69 9.26
CA PRO A 182 7.07 -23.54 10.68
C PRO A 182 8.18 -24.50 11.12
N LEU A 183 9.14 -24.00 11.90
CA LEU A 183 10.23 -24.78 12.48
C LEU A 183 10.09 -24.87 14.02
N PRO A 184 10.61 -25.93 14.68
CA PRO A 184 10.43 -26.17 16.12
C PRO A 184 10.90 -25.04 17.06
N GLU A 185 11.78 -24.15 16.61
CA GLU A 185 12.33 -23.03 17.42
C GLU A 185 11.51 -21.73 17.31
N GLY A 186 10.27 -21.78 16.80
CA GLY A 186 9.49 -20.58 16.50
C GLY A 186 10.04 -19.76 15.33
N LYS A 187 10.98 -20.34 14.57
CA LYS A 187 11.49 -19.80 13.30
C LYS A 187 10.59 -20.25 12.15
N MET A 188 10.68 -19.53 11.04
CA MET A 188 9.96 -19.85 9.83
C MET A 188 10.92 -19.84 8.65
N HIS A 189 10.87 -20.89 7.84
CA HIS A 189 11.44 -20.88 6.50
C HIS A 189 10.34 -20.48 5.51
N THR A 190 10.68 -19.65 4.53
CA THR A 190 9.73 -19.18 3.53
C THR A 190 10.24 -19.43 2.12
N ASP A 191 9.38 -19.99 1.28
CA ASP A 191 9.61 -20.09 -0.16
C ASP A 191 8.78 -19.04 -0.87
N VAL A 192 9.39 -18.36 -1.84
CA VAL A 192 8.75 -17.23 -2.54
C VAL A 192 8.83 -17.46 -4.04
N GLU A 193 7.66 -17.46 -4.68
CA GLU A 193 7.53 -17.47 -6.13
C GLU A 193 6.85 -16.18 -6.59
N VAL A 194 7.38 -15.55 -7.65
CA VAL A 194 6.84 -14.30 -8.20
C VAL A 194 6.56 -14.51 -9.69
N PHE A 195 5.33 -14.22 -10.10
CA PHE A 195 4.89 -14.34 -11.49
C PHE A 195 3.70 -13.41 -11.75
N GLU A 196 3.22 -13.40 -13.00
CA GLU A 196 2.04 -12.65 -13.39
C GLU A 196 0.90 -13.60 -13.74
N ILE A 197 -0.27 -13.38 -13.15
CA ILE A 197 -1.49 -14.09 -13.54
C ILE A 197 -2.02 -13.48 -14.85
N PRO A 198 -2.29 -14.29 -15.89
CA PRO A 198 -2.85 -13.80 -17.14
C PRO A 198 -4.20 -13.10 -16.97
N PRO A 199 -4.61 -12.25 -17.92
CA PRO A 199 -5.92 -11.60 -17.90
C PRO A 199 -7.08 -12.60 -17.94
N LEU A 200 -8.13 -12.34 -17.14
CA LEU A 200 -9.40 -13.06 -17.21
C LEU A 200 -9.28 -14.60 -17.21
N GLN A 201 -8.34 -15.13 -16.45
CA GLN A 201 -7.98 -16.55 -16.51
C GLN A 201 -7.86 -17.18 -15.11
N GLU A 202 -8.33 -18.42 -14.98
CA GLU A 202 -7.99 -19.29 -13.85
C GLU A 202 -6.52 -19.73 -13.92
N THR A 203 -5.82 -19.64 -12.80
CA THR A 203 -4.44 -20.13 -12.67
C THR A 203 -4.35 -21.08 -11.50
N SER A 204 -3.79 -22.27 -11.74
CA SER A 204 -3.47 -23.24 -10.68
C SER A 204 -2.14 -22.86 -10.04
N ILE A 205 -2.14 -22.79 -8.71
CA ILE A 205 -0.98 -22.50 -7.88
C ILE A 205 -0.70 -23.73 -7.04
N LYS A 206 0.49 -24.30 -7.21
CA LYS A 206 0.94 -25.43 -6.41
C LYS A 206 1.35 -24.96 -5.02
N MET A 207 0.80 -25.58 -4.00
CA MET A 207 1.14 -25.33 -2.61
C MET A 207 2.25 -26.29 -2.19
N SER A 208 3.46 -25.77 -2.02
CA SER A 208 4.59 -26.55 -1.52
C SER A 208 4.69 -26.55 0.01
N ALA A 209 3.90 -25.71 0.69
CA ALA A 209 4.00 -25.45 2.12
C ALA A 209 2.68 -25.69 2.87
N PRO A 210 2.72 -26.07 4.16
CA PRO A 210 1.53 -26.26 4.99
C PRO A 210 0.66 -25.00 5.12
N VAL A 211 1.27 -23.83 5.00
CA VAL A 211 0.62 -22.52 5.03
C VAL A 211 1.11 -21.75 3.82
N SER A 212 0.20 -21.29 2.95
CA SER A 212 0.56 -20.60 1.73
C SER A 212 -0.30 -19.35 1.52
N TYR A 213 0.30 -18.26 1.06
CA TYR A 213 -0.41 -17.01 0.80
C TYR A 213 -0.13 -16.52 -0.61
N LEU A 214 -1.15 -16.00 -1.28
CA LEU A 214 -0.99 -15.16 -2.45
C LEU A 214 -1.05 -13.70 -2.01
N ALA A 215 0.03 -12.97 -2.24
CA ALA A 215 0.09 -11.53 -2.09
C ALA A 215 0.00 -10.85 -3.47
N TYR A 216 -0.86 -9.85 -3.60
CA TYR A 216 -0.99 -9.02 -4.80
C TYR A 216 -1.19 -7.56 -4.42
N ASN A 217 -1.37 -6.69 -5.40
CA ASN A 217 -1.57 -5.26 -5.17
C ASN A 217 -0.41 -4.61 -4.39
N GLU A 218 0.82 -4.83 -4.85
CA GLU A 218 2.03 -4.40 -4.14
C GLU A 218 2.07 -4.95 -2.70
N GLU A 219 1.67 -6.22 -2.53
CA GLU A 219 1.64 -6.98 -1.26
C GLU A 219 0.64 -6.45 -0.20
N ARG A 220 -0.24 -5.51 -0.56
CA ARG A 220 -1.29 -4.99 0.35
C ARG A 220 -2.49 -5.92 0.50
N GLN A 221 -2.68 -6.83 -0.45
CA GLN A 221 -3.79 -7.76 -0.46
C GLN A 221 -3.26 -9.17 -0.31
N ILE A 222 -3.81 -9.92 0.66
CA ILE A 222 -3.37 -11.26 1.01
C ILE A 222 -4.55 -12.21 0.89
N ILE A 223 -4.38 -13.27 0.11
CA ILE A 223 -5.34 -14.36 -0.05
C ILE A 223 -4.69 -15.63 0.52
N PRO A 224 -5.20 -16.20 1.62
CA PRO A 224 -4.77 -17.52 2.08
C PRO A 224 -5.11 -18.58 1.05
N LEU A 225 -4.20 -19.52 0.82
CA LEU A 225 -4.39 -20.60 -0.16
C LEU A 225 -4.74 -21.94 0.49
N GLN A 226 -5.18 -21.95 1.75
CA GLN A 226 -5.56 -23.15 2.51
C GLN A 226 -6.95 -23.00 3.14
N TYR A 227 -7.67 -24.11 3.31
CA TYR A 227 -8.89 -24.13 4.11
C TYR A 227 -8.57 -23.95 5.60
N GLY A 228 -9.52 -23.37 6.36
CA GLY A 228 -9.34 -23.15 7.80
C GLY A 228 -8.30 -22.08 8.14
N SER A 229 -8.08 -21.12 7.23
CA SER A 229 -7.22 -19.94 7.44
C SER A 229 -7.75 -18.94 8.49
N SER A 230 -8.76 -19.31 9.26
CA SER A 230 -9.31 -18.52 10.35
C SER A 230 -8.79 -18.99 11.70
N GLY A 231 -8.64 -18.07 12.65
CA GLY A 231 -8.24 -18.38 14.01
C GLY A 231 -6.73 -18.52 14.20
N TYR A 232 -5.92 -17.76 13.44
CA TYR A 232 -4.51 -17.61 13.77
C TYR A 232 -4.34 -16.76 15.04
N LEU A 233 -3.47 -17.20 15.94
CA LEU A 233 -3.24 -16.54 17.21
C LEU A 233 -2.17 -15.47 17.06
N LEU A 234 -2.56 -14.21 17.25
CA LEU A 234 -1.64 -13.08 17.25
C LEU A 234 -1.72 -12.36 18.58
N ARG A 235 -0.62 -12.37 19.33
CA ARG A 235 -0.48 -11.54 20.53
C ARG A 235 -0.64 -10.05 20.16
N ASN A 236 -1.22 -9.30 21.07
CA ASN A 236 -1.44 -7.88 20.92
C ASN A 236 -0.09 -7.14 20.93
N GLN A 237 0.35 -6.72 19.73
CA GLN A 237 1.63 -6.07 19.52
C GLN A 237 1.69 -4.65 20.10
N CYS A 238 0.55 -4.09 20.54
CA CYS A 238 0.49 -2.78 21.16
C CYS A 238 0.75 -2.81 22.68
N ILE A 239 0.85 -4.00 23.28
CA ILE A 239 1.09 -4.14 24.72
C ILE A 239 2.60 -4.21 24.98
N PRO A 240 3.19 -3.24 25.68
CA PRO A 240 4.59 -3.32 26.11
C PRO A 240 4.80 -4.52 27.03
N GLN A 241 5.97 -5.15 26.90
CA GLN A 241 6.40 -6.25 27.76
C GLN A 241 7.69 -5.90 28.49
N ALA A 242 7.82 -6.32 29.74
CA ALA A 242 9.09 -6.33 30.47
C ALA A 242 9.40 -7.73 30.97
N ALA A 243 10.60 -8.21 30.66
CA ALA A 243 11.14 -9.45 31.21
C ALA A 243 12.07 -9.13 32.38
N LYS A 244 11.86 -9.78 33.53
CA LYS A 244 12.77 -9.70 34.67
C LYS A 244 13.85 -10.79 34.56
N ALA A 245 14.95 -10.62 35.31
CA ALA A 245 16.06 -11.57 35.31
C ALA A 245 15.68 -12.97 35.83
N ASP A 246 14.59 -13.08 36.58
CA ASP A 246 14.01 -14.34 37.04
C ASP A 246 13.17 -15.06 35.97
N GLY A 247 13.05 -14.49 34.77
CA GLY A 247 12.28 -15.04 33.66
C GLY A 247 10.79 -14.66 33.65
N SER A 248 10.33 -13.89 34.65
CA SER A 248 8.95 -13.39 34.71
C SER A 248 8.69 -12.36 33.62
N ILE A 249 7.53 -12.45 32.95
CA ILE A 249 7.11 -11.49 31.93
C ILE A 249 5.88 -10.73 32.44
N TYR A 250 5.94 -9.39 32.35
CA TYR A 250 4.86 -8.49 32.71
C TYR A 250 4.38 -7.73 31.48
N LEU A 251 3.08 -7.64 31.31
CA LEU A 251 2.40 -6.95 30.22
C LEU A 251 1.71 -5.68 30.72
N PHE A 252 1.94 -4.56 30.06
CA PHE A 252 1.42 -3.25 30.50
C PHE A 252 0.24 -2.82 29.65
N LYS A 253 -0.98 -3.15 30.09
CA LYS A 253 -2.19 -2.73 29.37
C LYS A 253 -2.40 -1.23 29.50
N LYS A 254 -2.89 -0.61 28.43
CA LYS A 254 -3.34 0.78 28.47
C LYS A 254 -4.55 0.87 29.41
N ASP A 255 -4.61 1.92 30.22
CA ASP A 255 -5.74 2.24 31.09
C ASP A 255 -5.95 1.28 32.29
N VAL A 256 -4.93 0.49 32.67
CA VAL A 256 -4.91 -0.33 33.90
C VAL A 256 -3.71 0.09 34.74
N GLU A 257 -3.89 0.28 36.05
CA GLU A 257 -2.83 0.70 36.96
C GLU A 257 -1.81 -0.42 37.24
N GLU A 258 -2.25 -1.67 37.16
CA GLU A 258 -1.43 -2.85 37.45
C GLU A 258 -0.98 -3.58 36.16
N ALA A 259 0.26 -4.07 36.19
CA ALA A 259 0.80 -4.89 35.11
C ALA A 259 0.28 -6.33 35.21
N TYR A 260 -0.09 -6.91 34.08
CA TYR A 260 -0.50 -8.30 34.00
C TYR A 260 0.73 -9.20 34.04
N ALA A 261 0.91 -9.97 35.10
CA ALA A 261 1.99 -10.95 35.21
C ALA A 261 1.59 -12.24 34.46
N LEU A 262 2.40 -12.66 33.50
CA LEU A 262 2.19 -13.93 32.81
C LEU A 262 2.70 -15.08 33.68
N GLU A 263 1.78 -15.95 34.09
CA GLU A 263 2.16 -17.27 34.63
C GLU A 263 2.78 -18.14 33.52
N GLU A 264 3.50 -19.20 33.89
CA GLU A 264 4.27 -20.02 32.93
C GLU A 264 3.41 -20.55 31.76
N ALA A 265 2.16 -20.96 32.02
CA ALA A 265 1.27 -21.45 30.98
C ALA A 265 0.82 -20.33 30.02
N HIS A 266 0.44 -19.16 30.53
CA HIS A 266 0.10 -17.98 29.73
C HIS A 266 1.30 -17.45 28.95
N LYS A 267 2.50 -17.50 29.54
CA LYS A 267 3.76 -17.13 28.90
C LYS A 267 4.05 -18.00 27.69
N LEU A 268 3.92 -19.32 27.81
CA LEU A 268 4.12 -20.24 26.69
C LEU A 268 3.13 -19.94 25.56
N LEU A 269 1.85 -19.72 25.87
CA LEU A 269 0.85 -19.36 24.86
C LEU A 269 1.10 -17.98 24.25
N TRP A 270 1.54 -17.01 25.04
CA TRP A 270 1.93 -15.65 24.60
C TRP A 270 3.09 -15.67 23.60
N GLU A 271 4.13 -16.46 23.89
CA GLU A 271 5.31 -16.61 23.01
C GLU A 271 4.94 -17.35 21.71
N LYS A 272 4.04 -18.32 21.81
CA LYS A 272 3.47 -19.10 20.70
C LYS A 272 2.55 -18.28 19.78
N ALA A 273 1.81 -17.31 20.31
CA ALA A 273 0.85 -16.47 19.57
C ALA A 273 1.56 -15.42 18.68
N ASN A 274 2.34 -15.87 17.71
CA ASN A 274 3.15 -15.06 16.81
C ASN A 274 2.50 -14.86 15.42
N GLY A 275 1.24 -15.27 15.25
CA GLY A 275 0.49 -15.17 14.00
C GLY A 275 0.48 -16.44 13.14
N LEU A 276 1.17 -17.52 13.54
CA LEU A 276 1.27 -18.75 12.74
C LEU A 276 0.55 -19.97 13.34
N ILE A 277 0.22 -19.92 14.63
CA ILE A 277 -0.48 -21.02 15.31
C ILE A 277 -1.98 -20.85 15.11
N ASN A 278 -2.63 -21.91 14.64
CA ASN A 278 -4.09 -21.93 14.51
C ASN A 278 -4.74 -22.45 15.80
N THR A 279 -5.87 -21.89 16.20
CA THR A 279 -6.71 -22.41 17.31
C THR A 279 -6.94 -23.92 17.28
N ALA A 280 -7.06 -24.54 16.09
CA ALA A 280 -7.25 -25.98 15.92
C ALA A 280 -6.04 -26.83 16.38
N SER A 281 -4.85 -26.23 16.44
CA SER A 281 -3.63 -26.89 16.90
C SER A 281 -3.41 -26.82 18.42
N LEU A 282 -4.26 -26.07 19.14
CA LEU A 282 -4.17 -25.97 20.58
C LEU A 282 -4.67 -27.24 21.27
N SER A 283 -3.96 -27.64 22.33
CA SER A 283 -4.41 -28.70 23.23
C SER A 283 -5.65 -28.26 24.02
N ASP A 284 -6.41 -29.22 24.56
CA ASP A 284 -7.61 -28.93 25.37
C ASP A 284 -7.30 -28.09 26.62
N ASN A 285 -6.07 -28.15 27.13
CA ASN A 285 -5.61 -27.33 28.25
C ASN A 285 -5.25 -25.89 27.83
N GLU A 286 -4.87 -25.67 26.57
CA GLU A 286 -4.53 -24.33 26.04
C GLU A 286 -5.77 -23.53 25.63
N LYS A 287 -6.90 -24.20 25.33
CA LYS A 287 -8.13 -23.53 24.91
C LYS A 287 -8.72 -22.60 25.99
N PRO A 288 -8.85 -23.02 27.28
CA PRO A 288 -9.31 -22.12 28.33
C PRO A 288 -8.38 -20.91 28.53
N LEU A 289 -7.06 -21.13 28.47
CA LEU A 289 -6.06 -20.06 28.57
C LEU A 289 -6.21 -19.04 27.44
N LEU A 290 -6.47 -19.51 26.22
CA LEU A 290 -6.73 -18.63 25.10
C LEU A 290 -7.98 -17.78 25.32
N ASP A 291 -9.06 -18.36 25.83
CA ASP A 291 -10.30 -17.62 26.06
C ASP A 291 -10.13 -16.53 27.14
N GLU A 292 -9.37 -16.83 28.20
CA GLU A 292 -8.97 -15.84 29.21
C GLU A 292 -8.10 -14.72 28.60
N MET A 293 -7.02 -15.07 27.90
CA MET A 293 -6.11 -14.10 27.29
C MET A 293 -6.78 -13.27 26.20
N ALA A 294 -7.76 -13.83 25.48
CA ALA A 294 -8.55 -13.11 24.49
C ALA A 294 -9.53 -12.14 25.15
N ALA A 295 -10.20 -12.54 26.24
CA ALA A 295 -11.07 -11.66 27.03
C ALA A 295 -10.29 -10.46 27.60
N GLU A 296 -9.04 -10.69 28.00
CA GLU A 296 -8.12 -9.65 28.48
C GLU A 296 -7.52 -8.79 27.35
N GLY A 297 -7.82 -9.09 26.08
CA GLY A 297 -7.29 -8.37 24.92
C GLY A 297 -5.79 -8.58 24.69
N LEU A 298 -5.22 -9.64 25.26
CA LEU A 298 -3.81 -10.00 25.13
C LEU A 298 -3.55 -10.75 23.82
N ILE A 299 -4.43 -11.69 23.43
CA ILE A 299 -4.29 -12.43 22.17
C ILE A 299 -5.53 -12.21 21.30
N HIS A 300 -5.30 -11.96 20.03
CA HIS A 300 -6.33 -11.84 19.01
C HIS A 300 -6.39 -13.11 18.15
N LYS A 301 -7.60 -13.51 17.79
CA LYS A 301 -7.85 -14.50 16.75
C LYS A 301 -7.97 -13.74 15.43
N VAL A 302 -7.00 -13.92 14.54
CA VAL A 302 -6.97 -13.30 13.22
C VAL A 302 -7.62 -14.26 12.21
N SER A 303 -8.56 -13.73 11.44
CA SER A 303 -9.04 -14.37 10.21
C SER A 303 -8.66 -13.53 9.01
N PHE A 304 -8.49 -14.20 7.88
CA PHE A 304 -8.29 -13.60 6.59
C PHE A 304 -9.54 -13.94 5.75
N ASP A 305 -10.68 -13.37 6.18
CA ASP A 305 -11.96 -13.46 5.48
C ASP A 305 -12.14 -12.28 4.51
#